data_AF-A0A1F2X0E2-F1
#
_entry.id   AF-A0A1F2X0E2-F1
#
_cell.length_a   1.000
_cell.length_b   1.000
_cell.length_c   1.000
_cell.angle_alpha   90.00
_cell.angle_beta   90.00
_cell.angle_gamma   90.00
#
_symmetry.space_group_name_H-M   'P 1'
#
loop_
_entity.id
_entity.type
_entity.pdbx_description
1 polymer ?
#
loop_
_entity_poly.entity_id
_entity_poly.type
_entity_poly.pdbx_seq_one_letter_code
_entity_poly.pdbx_strand_id
1 'polypeptide(L)'
;MKIIDRPSYHRRLFFIAAIWNIAIAITLTSFSLFWKQALSIVIDPAFIPDSMFWLQLFMNLVFCFGLGYYWVSQDHFKNHAVIVMAIIGKTIVFLIISYYLAIGHATILAFLIGLCDFIFAGLFVEDLIEIRSG
;
A
#
# COMPACT_ATOMS: atom_id res chain seq x y z
N MET A 1 -13.16 -9.33 -27.83
CA MET A 1 -13.27 -8.78 -26.47
C MET A 1 -13.26 -9.94 -25.49
N LYS A 2 -12.13 -10.22 -24.82
CA LYS A 2 -12.09 -11.31 -23.81
C LYS A 2 -12.96 -10.87 -22.64
N ILE A 3 -14.02 -11.61 -22.35
CA ILE A 3 -14.78 -11.47 -21.11
C ILE A 3 -13.77 -11.72 -19.99
N ILE A 4 -13.48 -10.69 -19.19
CA ILE A 4 -12.60 -10.83 -18.03
C ILE A 4 -13.35 -11.70 -17.04
N ASP A 5 -12.75 -12.84 -16.69
CA ASP A 5 -13.25 -13.69 -15.60
C ASP A 5 -13.09 -12.93 -14.28
N ARG A 6 -14.21 -12.37 -13.77
CA ARG A 6 -14.25 -11.46 -12.61
C ARG A 6 -13.60 -12.06 -11.35
N PRO A 7 -13.87 -13.32 -10.97
CA PRO A 7 -13.19 -13.94 -9.83
C PRO A 7 -11.67 -14.05 -10.02
N SER A 8 -11.21 -14.44 -11.20
CA SER A 8 -9.77 -14.50 -11.50
C SER A 8 -9.11 -13.12 -11.50
N TYR A 9 -9.84 -12.08 -11.91
CA TYR A 9 -9.37 -10.70 -11.89
C TYR A 9 -9.13 -10.23 -10.45
N HIS A 10 -10.12 -10.34 -9.57
CA HIS A 10 -10.03 -9.90 -8.18
C HIS A 10 -8.95 -10.65 -7.40
N ARG A 11 -8.89 -11.98 -7.58
CA ARG A 11 -7.81 -12.79 -7.02
C ARG A 11 -6.42 -12.29 -7.42
N ARG A 12 -6.21 -11.98 -8.71
CA ARG A 12 -4.91 -11.47 -9.18
C ARG A 12 -4.65 -10.06 -8.67
N LEU A 13 -5.66 -9.19 -8.64
CA LEU A 13 -5.56 -7.82 -8.15
C LEU A 13 -5.05 -7.80 -6.70
N PHE A 14 -5.71 -8.51 -5.81
CA PHE A 14 -5.31 -8.56 -4.40
C PHE A 14 -3.98 -9.30 -4.18
N PHE A 15 -3.67 -10.32 -5.00
CA PHE A 15 -2.37 -10.98 -4.93
C PHE A 15 -1.22 -10.06 -5.33
N ILE A 16 -1.38 -9.27 -6.40
CA ILE A 16 -0.40 -8.28 -6.82
C ILE A 16 -0.25 -7.19 -5.75
N ALA A 17 -1.36 -6.71 -5.19
CA ALA A 17 -1.34 -5.73 -4.10
C ALA A 17 -0.63 -6.28 -2.85
N ALA A 18 -0.79 -7.58 -2.54
CA ALA A 18 -0.09 -8.24 -1.45
C ALA A 18 1.43 -8.22 -1.66
N ILE A 19 1.89 -8.62 -2.85
CA ILE A 19 3.32 -8.60 -3.21
C ILE A 19 3.86 -7.18 -3.14
N TRP A 20 3.13 -6.19 -3.68
CA TRP A 20 3.52 -4.79 -3.65
C TRP A 20 3.74 -4.28 -2.22
N ASN A 21 2.76 -4.47 -1.34
CA ASN A 21 2.87 -4.03 0.06
C ASN A 21 4.00 -4.73 0.81
N ILE A 22 4.15 -6.05 0.64
CA ILE A 22 5.23 -6.82 1.27
C ILE A 22 6.60 -6.35 0.77
N ALA A 23 6.74 -6.12 -0.54
CA ALA A 23 8.00 -5.65 -1.13
C ALA A 23 8.39 -4.26 -0.60
N ILE A 24 7.45 -3.32 -0.54
CA ILE A 24 7.69 -1.98 0.03
C ILE A 24 8.08 -2.09 1.52
N ALA A 25 7.33 -2.87 2.30
CA ALA A 25 7.59 -3.06 3.72
C ALA A 25 8.99 -3.63 3.98
N ILE A 26 9.38 -4.70 3.28
CA ILE A 26 10.70 -5.32 3.41
C ILE A 26 11.80 -4.36 2.97
N THR A 27 11.61 -3.66 1.85
CA THR A 27 12.63 -2.75 1.30
C THR A 27 12.91 -1.60 2.25
N LEU A 28 11.87 -0.88 2.69
CA LEU A 28 12.05 0.29 3.56
C LEU A 28 12.46 -0.11 4.98
N THR A 29 12.04 -1.28 5.47
CA THR A 29 12.56 -1.83 6.74
C THR A 29 14.05 -2.14 6.61
N SER A 30 14.48 -2.75 5.51
CA SER A 30 15.90 -3.05 5.26
C SER A 30 16.75 -1.79 5.16
N PHE A 31 16.27 -0.74 4.49
CA PHE A 31 16.94 0.56 4.50
C PHE A 31 17.05 1.13 5.91
N SER A 32 15.98 1.05 6.71
CA SER A 32 16.02 1.53 8.09
C SER A 32 17.03 0.80 8.98
N LEU A 33 17.32 -0.48 8.72
CA LEU A 33 18.19 -1.33 9.54
C LEU A 33 19.65 -1.29 9.10
N PHE A 34 19.91 -1.27 7.79
CA PHE A 34 21.25 -1.53 7.25
C PHE A 34 21.80 -0.36 6.43
N TRP A 35 20.96 0.52 5.90
CA TRP A 35 21.40 1.61 5.03
C TRP A 35 20.45 2.81 5.10
N LYS A 36 20.44 3.48 6.25
CA LYS A 36 19.50 4.58 6.55
C LYS A 36 19.51 5.68 5.49
N GLN A 37 20.68 6.00 4.93
CA GLN A 37 20.83 7.01 3.87
C GLN A 37 20.04 6.66 2.61
N ALA A 38 19.78 5.38 2.32
CA ALA A 38 18.94 4.99 1.18
C ALA A 38 17.48 5.48 1.31
N LEU A 39 17.02 5.86 2.51
CA LEU A 39 15.71 6.51 2.68
C LEU A 39 15.62 7.87 2.00
N SER A 40 16.75 8.48 1.60
CA SER A 40 16.76 9.74 0.85
C SER A 40 16.03 9.65 -0.50
N ILE A 41 15.77 8.44 -1.00
CA ILE A 41 14.99 8.26 -2.23
C ILE A 41 13.50 8.54 -2.02
N VAL A 42 12.99 8.44 -0.79
CA VAL A 42 11.56 8.63 -0.44
C VAL A 42 11.32 9.82 0.49
N ILE A 43 12.29 10.18 1.33
CA ILE A 43 12.20 11.27 2.30
C ILE A 43 13.34 12.26 1.99
N ASP A 44 13.10 13.55 2.13
CA ASP A 44 14.18 14.53 2.00
C ASP A 44 15.27 14.26 3.07
N PRO A 45 16.57 14.28 2.71
CA PRO A 45 17.67 13.96 3.63
C PRO A 45 17.66 14.72 4.95
N ALA A 46 17.19 15.98 4.96
CA ALA A 46 17.15 16.81 6.17
C ALA A 46 16.09 16.34 7.18
N PHE A 47 15.12 15.52 6.76
CA PHE A 47 14.01 15.05 7.58
C PHE A 47 14.08 13.55 7.90
N ILE A 48 15.16 12.86 7.55
CA ILE A 48 15.36 11.46 7.96
C ILE A 48 15.57 11.43 9.49
N PRO A 49 14.65 10.86 10.28
CA PRO A 49 14.71 10.96 11.74
C PRO A 49 15.88 10.16 12.31
N ASP A 50 16.35 10.47 13.53
CA ASP A 50 17.40 9.68 14.16
C ASP A 50 16.95 8.27 14.52
N SER A 51 15.79 8.18 15.16
CA SER A 51 15.13 6.91 15.48
C SER A 51 14.25 6.43 14.32
N MET A 52 14.45 5.17 13.92
CA MET A 52 13.65 4.49 12.90
C MET A 52 12.38 3.82 13.44
N PHE A 53 12.11 3.95 14.75
CA PHE A 53 11.02 3.26 15.43
C PHE A 53 9.66 3.42 14.71
N TRP A 54 9.29 4.66 14.36
CA TRP A 54 8.01 4.94 13.71
C TRP A 54 7.93 4.38 12.29
N LEU A 55 9.03 4.45 11.54
CA LEU A 55 9.09 3.87 10.20
C LEU A 55 8.95 2.35 10.27
N GLN A 56 9.63 1.70 11.22
CA GLN A 56 9.56 0.25 11.41
C GLN A 56 8.17 -0.20 11.85
N LEU A 57 7.53 0.50 12.79
CA LEU A 57 6.14 0.24 13.16
C LEU A 57 5.22 0.35 11.95
N PHE A 58 5.33 1.44 11.20
CA PHE A 58 4.52 1.67 10.01
C PHE A 58 4.75 0.58 8.95
N MET A 59 6.00 0.20 8.67
CA MET A 59 6.31 -0.86 7.70
C MET A 59 5.80 -2.24 8.14
N ASN A 60 5.82 -2.55 9.45
CA ASN A 60 5.20 -3.78 9.95
C ASN A 60 3.68 -3.79 9.73
N LEU A 61 3.01 -2.64 9.89
CA LEU A 61 1.60 -2.52 9.53
C LEU A 61 1.37 -2.69 8.03
N VAL A 62 2.20 -2.06 7.19
CA VAL A 62 2.15 -2.22 5.72
C VAL A 62 2.33 -3.69 5.31
N PHE A 63 3.21 -4.43 5.98
CA PHE A 63 3.39 -5.87 5.81
C PHE A 63 2.13 -6.66 6.20
N CYS A 64 1.53 -6.35 7.35
CA CYS A 64 0.25 -6.95 7.78
C CYS A 64 -0.87 -6.69 6.78
N PHE A 65 -0.96 -5.49 6.19
CA PHE A 65 -1.89 -5.21 5.09
C PHE A 65 -1.60 -6.09 3.87
N GLY A 66 -0.33 -6.33 3.55
CA GLY A 66 0.06 -7.28 2.50
C GLY A 66 -0.45 -8.70 2.76
N LEU A 67 -0.34 -9.20 3.99
CA LEU A 67 -0.94 -10.49 4.39
C LEU A 67 -2.47 -10.46 4.28
N GLY A 68 -3.10 -9.36 4.68
CA GLY A 68 -4.54 -9.15 4.52
C GLY A 68 -4.97 -9.25 3.06
N TYR A 69 -4.25 -8.61 2.14
CA TYR A 69 -4.53 -8.70 0.70
C TYR A 69 -4.30 -10.11 0.16
N TYR A 70 -3.30 -10.83 0.67
CA TYR A 70 -3.15 -12.23 0.34
C TYR A 70 -4.38 -13.06 0.76
N TRP A 71 -4.93 -12.85 1.96
CA TRP A 71 -6.16 -13.54 2.37
C TRP A 71 -7.37 -13.17 1.51
N VAL A 72 -7.55 -11.89 1.19
CA VAL A 72 -8.59 -11.43 0.26
C VAL A 72 -8.43 -12.09 -1.11
N SER A 73 -7.20 -12.27 -1.60
CA SER A 73 -6.94 -12.94 -2.89
C SER A 73 -7.39 -14.40 -2.92
N GLN A 74 -7.51 -15.06 -1.75
CA GLN A 74 -8.00 -16.44 -1.68
C GLN A 74 -9.54 -16.48 -1.63
N ASP A 75 -10.17 -15.54 -0.94
CA ASP A 75 -11.62 -15.44 -0.79
C ASP A 75 -12.02 -14.00 -0.42
N HIS A 76 -12.42 -13.20 -1.41
CA HIS A 76 -12.75 -11.79 -1.21
C HIS A 76 -14.11 -11.56 -0.54
N PHE A 77 -15.08 -12.48 -0.71
CA PHE A 77 -16.38 -12.40 -0.03
C PHE A 77 -16.24 -12.52 1.49
N LYS A 78 -15.42 -13.47 1.98
CA LYS A 78 -15.21 -13.64 3.42
C LYS A 78 -14.36 -12.55 4.05
N ASN A 79 -13.48 -11.91 3.28
CA ASN A 79 -12.50 -10.96 3.79
C ASN A 79 -12.80 -9.49 3.44
N HIS A 80 -14.05 -9.18 3.05
CA HIS A 80 -14.45 -7.84 2.59
C HIS A 80 -14.17 -6.70 3.59
N ALA A 81 -14.15 -6.97 4.90
CA ALA A 81 -13.78 -5.97 5.91
C ALA A 81 -12.34 -5.47 5.73
N VAL A 82 -11.42 -6.34 5.30
CA VAL A 82 -10.03 -5.97 5.00
C VAL A 82 -9.98 -5.02 3.80
N ILE A 83 -10.88 -5.21 2.82
CA ILE A 83 -10.98 -4.35 1.63
C ILE A 83 -11.39 -2.92 2.01
N VAL A 84 -12.37 -2.78 2.89
CA VAL A 84 -12.80 -1.46 3.40
C VAL A 84 -11.64 -0.77 4.14
N MET A 85 -10.94 -1.49 5.02
CA MET A 85 -9.76 -0.97 5.71
C MET A 85 -8.64 -0.57 4.74
N ALA A 86 -8.45 -1.34 3.67
CA ALA A 86 -7.47 -1.06 2.62
C ALA A 86 -7.74 0.26 1.90
N ILE A 87 -9.00 0.47 1.48
CA ILE A 87 -9.43 1.67 0.77
C ILE A 87 -9.18 2.91 1.62
N ILE A 88 -9.62 2.88 2.89
CA ILE A 88 -9.44 3.99 3.83
C ILE A 88 -7.94 4.23 4.07
N GLY A 89 -7.20 3.18 4.42
CA GLY A 89 -5.78 3.27 4.75
C GLY A 89 -4.93 3.82 3.60
N LYS A 90 -5.09 3.28 2.39
CA LYS A 90 -4.35 3.73 1.21
C LYS A 90 -4.70 5.16 0.81
N THR A 91 -5.96 5.56 0.95
CA THR A 91 -6.38 6.95 0.71
C THR A 91 -5.71 7.91 1.70
N ILE A 92 -5.70 7.58 2.99
CA ILE A 92 -5.04 8.41 4.01
C ILE A 92 -3.53 8.50 3.74
N VAL A 93 -2.87 7.39 3.45
CA VAL A 93 -1.43 7.35 3.13
C VAL A 93 -1.12 8.24 1.92
N PHE A 94 -1.91 8.15 0.84
CA PHE A 94 -1.72 9.00 -0.34
C PHE A 94 -1.88 10.49 -0.02
N LEU A 95 -2.90 10.87 0.76
CA LEU A 95 -3.11 12.27 1.16
C LEU A 95 -1.96 12.81 2.02
N ILE A 96 -1.47 12.00 2.96
CA ILE A 96 -0.33 12.35 3.82
C ILE A 96 0.94 12.54 2.97
N ILE A 97 1.26 11.59 2.09
CA ILE A 97 2.43 11.70 1.21
C ILE A 97 2.32 12.92 0.30
N SER A 98 1.14 13.18 -0.26
CA SER A 98 0.90 14.34 -1.13
C SER A 98 1.12 15.66 -0.39
N TYR A 99 0.65 15.75 0.87
CA TYR A 99 0.92 16.90 1.73
C TYR A 99 2.42 17.08 1.99
N TYR A 100 3.13 16.01 2.35
CA TYR A 100 4.56 16.08 2.63
C TYR A 100 5.41 16.33 1.38
N LEU A 101 4.95 15.94 0.19
CA LEU A 101 5.55 16.36 -1.08
C LEU A 101 5.38 17.89 -1.26
N ALA A 102 4.19 18.42 -1.02
CA ALA A 102 3.88 19.83 -1.23
C ALA A 102 4.72 20.77 -0.34
N ILE A 103 5.11 20.33 0.85
CA ILE A 103 6.01 21.08 1.75
C ILE A 103 7.49 20.71 1.62
N GLY A 104 7.85 19.84 0.66
CA GLY A 104 9.22 19.48 0.34
C GLY A 104 9.89 18.46 1.27
N HIS A 105 9.13 17.73 2.09
CA HIS A 105 9.67 16.72 3.02
C HIS A 105 9.66 15.29 2.44
N ALA A 106 8.85 15.05 1.40
CA ALA A 106 8.80 13.79 0.67
C ALA A 106 9.29 13.99 -0.77
N THR A 107 9.83 12.94 -1.37
CA THR A 107 10.28 12.98 -2.77
C THR A 107 9.13 12.66 -3.74
N ILE A 108 9.33 12.96 -5.02
CA ILE A 108 8.42 12.54 -6.09
C ILE A 108 8.24 11.01 -6.11
N LEU A 109 9.30 10.26 -5.80
CA LEU A 109 9.22 8.80 -5.76
C LEU A 109 8.27 8.31 -4.66
N ALA A 110 8.30 8.91 -3.47
CA ALA A 110 7.33 8.59 -2.42
C ALA A 110 5.90 8.87 -2.88
N PHE A 111 5.67 9.99 -3.57
CA PHE A 111 4.37 10.30 -4.16
C PHE A 111 3.93 9.25 -5.19
N LEU A 112 4.81 8.80 -6.08
CA LEU A 112 4.49 7.76 -7.05
C LEU A 112 4.14 6.42 -6.37
N ILE A 113 4.84 6.06 -5.31
CA ILE A 113 4.50 4.88 -4.48
C ILE A 113 3.10 5.04 -3.87
N GLY A 114 2.82 6.20 -3.28
CA GLY A 114 1.50 6.53 -2.73
C GLY A 114 0.39 6.55 -3.78
N LEU A 115 0.70 7.01 -5.00
CA LEU A 115 -0.24 7.03 -6.13
C LEU A 115 -0.58 5.62 -6.60
N CYS A 116 0.39 4.70 -6.67
CA CYS A 116 0.14 3.29 -6.93
C CYS A 116 -0.83 2.69 -5.90
N ASP A 117 -0.64 3.03 -4.62
CA ASP A 117 -1.56 2.64 -3.56
C ASP A 117 -2.96 3.24 -3.75
N PHE A 118 -3.05 4.51 -4.14
CA PHE A 118 -4.34 5.14 -4.42
C PHE A 118 -5.07 4.51 -5.61
N ILE A 119 -4.34 4.09 -6.65
CA ILE A 119 -4.91 3.33 -7.77
C ILE A 119 -5.46 1.99 -7.27
N PHE A 120 -4.73 1.26 -6.44
CA PHE A 120 -5.25 0.03 -5.82
C PHE A 120 -6.53 0.30 -5.00
N ALA A 121 -6.58 1.39 -4.23
CA ALA A 121 -7.77 1.76 -3.48
C ALA A 121 -8.99 1.97 -4.40
N GLY A 122 -8.80 2.63 -5.55
CA GLY A 122 -9.86 2.77 -6.56
C GLY A 122 -10.33 1.44 -7.12
N LEU A 123 -9.41 0.52 -7.43
CA LEU A 123 -9.74 -0.82 -7.92
C LEU A 123 -10.43 -1.68 -6.84
N PHE A 124 -10.10 -1.49 -5.56
CA PHE A 124 -10.76 -2.18 -4.46
C PHE A 124 -12.21 -1.71 -4.23
N VAL A 125 -12.54 -0.47 -4.60
CA VAL A 125 -13.94 0.01 -4.57
C VAL A 125 -14.79 -0.78 -5.57
N GLU A 126 -14.25 -1.11 -6.74
CA GLU A 126 -14.95 -1.94 -7.74
C GLU A 126 -15.31 -3.32 -7.16
N ASP A 127 -14.37 -3.97 -6.46
CA ASP A 127 -14.60 -5.26 -5.81
C ASP A 127 -15.68 -5.18 -4.71
N LEU A 128 -15.67 -4.11 -3.91
CA LEU A 128 -16.67 -3.90 -2.86
C LEU A 128 -18.08 -3.69 -3.42
N ILE A 129 -18.20 -3.01 -4.56
CA ILE A 129 -19.48 -2.84 -5.25
C ILE A 129 -20.01 -4.20 -5.73
N GLU A 130 -19.14 -5.05 -6.27
CA GLU A 130 -19.51 -6.40 -6.71
C GLU A 130 -20.03 -7.25 -5.54
N ILE A 131 -19.30 -7.28 -4.41
CA ILE A 131 -19.70 -8.01 -3.20
C ILE A 131 -21.08 -7.58 -2.68
N ARG A 132 -21.46 -6.31 -2.81
CA ARG A 132 -22.76 -5.79 -2.36
C ARG A 132 -23.92 -6.05 -3.33
N SER A 133 -23.61 -6.37 -4.59
CA SER A 133 -24.60 -6.54 -5.65
C SER A 133 -25.04 -7.98 -5.90
N GLY A 134 -24.28 -8.96 -5.38
CA GLY A 134 -24.61 -10.39 -5.37
C GLY A 134 -25.14 -10.86 -4.03
#